data_AF-R6CDV0-F1
#
_entry.id   AF-R6CDV0-F1
#
_cell.length_a   1.000
_cell.length_b   1.000
_cell.length_c   1.000
_cell.angle_alpha   90.00
_cell.angle_beta   90.00
_cell.angle_gamma   90.00
#
_symmetry.space_group_name_H-M   'P 1'
#
loop_
_entity.id
_entity.type
_entity.pdbx_description
1 polymer ?
#
loop_
_entity_poly.entity_id
_entity_poly.type
_entity_poly.pdbx_seq_one_letter_code
_entity_poly.pdbx_strand_id
1 'polypeptide(L)'
;MKDPYQSMAGTWAAKEAFAKALGTGVRGFSLNEITVAHDELGAPYLKLEGAAAQTAAGLEFSISISHTRELAQAVCIAERSDKDE
;
A
#
# COMPACT_ATOMS: atom_id res chain seq x y z
N MET A 1 17.47 -5.73 -8.47
CA MET A 1 16.35 -4.80 -8.71
C MET A 1 16.77 -3.87 -9.83
N LYS A 2 16.01 -3.80 -10.92
CA LYS A 2 16.19 -2.75 -11.94
C LYS A 2 15.66 -1.46 -11.30
N ASP A 3 16.39 -0.36 -11.34
CA ASP A 3 15.93 0.95 -10.84
C ASP A 3 15.58 1.00 -9.33
N PRO A 4 16.56 0.85 -8.42
CA PRO A 4 16.32 0.75 -6.99
C PRO A 4 15.70 2.03 -6.39
N TYR A 5 16.12 3.21 -6.84
CA TYR A 5 15.59 4.48 -6.32
C TYR A 5 14.12 4.68 -6.69
N GLN A 6 13.76 4.39 -7.94
CA GLN A 6 12.40 4.48 -8.43
C GLN A 6 11.49 3.45 -7.76
N SER A 7 12.00 2.24 -7.53
CA SER A 7 11.28 1.20 -6.80
C SER A 7 10.99 1.59 -5.35
N MET A 8 11.97 2.20 -4.66
CA MET A 8 11.79 2.72 -3.30
C MET A 8 10.79 3.88 -3.28
N ALA A 9 10.87 4.79 -4.25
CA ALA A 9 9.91 5.89 -4.38
C ALA A 9 8.48 5.41 -4.65
N GLY A 10 8.31 4.37 -5.49
CA GLY A 10 7.03 3.72 -5.73
C GLY A 10 6.45 3.06 -4.48
N THR A 11 7.31 2.36 -3.72
CA THR A 11 6.92 1.76 -2.43
C THR A 11 6.48 2.81 -1.42
N TRP A 12 7.22 3.92 -1.34
CA TRP A 12 6.83 5.07 -0.51
C TRP A 12 5.46 5.63 -0.92
N ALA A 13 5.26 5.87 -2.22
CA ALA A 13 3.99 6.38 -2.74
C ALA A 13 2.81 5.44 -2.40
N ALA A 14 2.99 4.12 -2.49
CA ALA A 14 1.97 3.15 -2.13
C ALA A 14 1.62 3.18 -0.64
N LYS A 15 2.62 3.30 0.26
CA LYS A 15 2.38 3.40 1.71
C LYS A 15 1.63 4.68 2.08
N GLU A 16 1.98 5.80 1.46
CA GLU A 16 1.27 7.07 1.63
C GLU A 16 -0.16 7.01 1.07
N ALA A 17 -0.36 6.38 -0.09
CA ALA A 17 -1.70 6.20 -0.67
C ALA A 17 -2.60 5.35 0.23
N PHE A 18 -2.08 4.24 0.78
CA PHE A 18 -2.77 3.43 1.79
C PHE A 18 -3.15 4.25 3.03
N ALA A 19 -2.19 4.98 3.60
CA ALA A 19 -2.40 5.80 4.77
C ALA A 19 -3.48 6.88 4.57
N LYS A 20 -3.56 7.43 3.34
CA LYS A 20 -4.62 8.37 2.94
C LYS A 20 -5.96 7.68 2.73
N ALA A 21 -5.99 6.50 2.13
CA ALA A 21 -7.23 5.73 1.96
C ALA A 21 -7.87 5.35 3.30
N LEU A 22 -7.05 5.06 4.33
CA LEU A 22 -7.52 4.85 5.70
C LEU A 22 -8.03 6.13 6.39
N GLY A 23 -7.76 7.32 5.84
CA GLY A 23 -8.12 8.61 6.45
C GLY A 23 -7.27 9.00 7.67
N THR A 24 -6.25 8.22 8.02
CA THR A 24 -5.37 8.47 9.19
C THR A 24 -4.16 9.33 8.85
N GLY A 25 -3.73 9.32 7.59
CA GLY A 25 -2.35 9.67 7.21
C GLY A 25 -1.35 8.68 7.83
N VAL A 26 -0.05 8.97 7.77
CA VAL A 26 1.01 8.13 8.38
C VAL A 26 1.06 8.37 9.89
N ARG A 27 0.00 7.93 10.58
CA ARG A 27 -0.20 8.07 12.03
C ARG A 27 -0.94 6.85 12.56
N GLY A 28 -0.61 6.41 13.77
CA GLY A 28 -1.28 5.26 14.40
C GLY A 28 -0.70 3.89 14.03
N PHE A 29 0.17 3.83 13.02
CA PHE A 29 0.96 2.65 12.65
C PHE A 29 2.34 3.09 12.17
N SER A 30 3.27 2.15 12.12
CA SER A 30 4.60 2.36 11.57
C SER A 30 4.67 1.93 10.10
N LEU A 31 5.46 2.62 9.30
CA LEU A 31 5.61 2.32 7.87
C LEU A 31 6.19 0.93 7.60
N ASN A 32 6.94 0.36 8.55
CA ASN A 32 7.45 -1.01 8.44
C ASN A 32 6.35 -2.08 8.60
N GLU A 33 5.20 -1.73 9.17
CA GLU A 33 4.03 -2.61 9.28
C GLU A 33 3.23 -2.69 7.97
N ILE A 34 3.62 -1.90 6.96
CA ILE A 34 3.04 -1.92 5.61
C ILE A 34 4.11 -2.44 4.66
N THR A 35 3.90 -3.62 4.09
CA THR A 35 4.78 -4.20 3.08
C THR A 35 4.10 -4.16 1.71
N VAL A 36 4.76 -3.57 0.72
CA VAL A 36 4.36 -3.65 -0.68
C VAL A 36 5.03 -4.88 -1.28
N ALA A 37 4.22 -5.91 -1.54
CA ALA A 37 4.65 -7.14 -2.17
C ALA A 37 4.12 -7.21 -3.61
N HIS A 38 4.65 -8.13 -4.41
CA HIS A 38 4.15 -8.40 -5.75
C HIS A 38 3.83 -9.89 -5.86
N ASP A 39 2.77 -10.22 -6.58
CA ASP A 39 2.40 -11.62 -6.85
C ASP A 39 3.32 -12.23 -7.94
N GLU A 40 3.02 -13.46 -8.34
CA GLU A 40 3.81 -14.19 -9.37
C GLU A 40 3.76 -13.51 -10.74
N LEU A 41 2.72 -12.72 -11.03
CA LEU A 41 2.55 -11.97 -12.26
C LEU A 41 3.07 -10.53 -12.17
N GLY A 42 3.54 -10.11 -10.98
CA GLY A 42 4.08 -8.78 -10.73
C GLY A 42 3.03 -7.73 -10.35
N ALA A 43 1.79 -8.11 -10.04
CA ALA A 43 0.80 -7.16 -9.54
C ALA A 43 1.09 -6.80 -8.08
N PRO A 44 1.12 -5.50 -7.71
CA PRO A 44 1.42 -5.08 -6.34
C PRO A 44 0.23 -5.30 -5.40
N TYR A 45 0.52 -5.70 -4.16
CA TYR A 45 -0.47 -5.82 -3.08
C TYR A 45 0.14 -5.44 -1.73
N LEU A 46 -0.72 -5.15 -0.75
CA LEU A 46 -0.32 -4.80 0.61
C LEU A 46 -0.36 -6.02 1.53
N LYS A 47 0.74 -6.26 2.25
CA LYS A 47 0.76 -7.09 3.46
C LYS A 47 0.83 -6.17 4.66
N LEU A 48 -0.14 -6.29 5.55
CA LEU A 48 -0.27 -5.45 6.74
C LEU A 48 0.01 -6.28 7.98
N GLU A 49 0.72 -5.69 8.92
CA GLU A 49 1.04 -6.29 10.22
C GLU A 49 0.72 -5.31 11.36
N GLY A 50 0.80 -5.77 12.61
CA GLY A 50 0.73 -4.92 13.80
C GLY A 50 -0.46 -3.95 13.82
N ALA A 51 -0.20 -2.68 14.09
CA ALA A 51 -1.23 -1.65 14.20
C ALA A 51 -1.87 -1.31 12.84
N ALA A 52 -1.12 -1.42 11.73
CA ALA A 52 -1.66 -1.21 10.39
C ALA A 52 -2.74 -2.25 10.05
N ALA A 53 -2.51 -3.53 10.35
CA ALA A 53 -3.49 -4.58 10.14
C ALA A 53 -4.75 -4.41 11.00
N GLN A 54 -4.58 -4.00 12.26
CA GLN A 54 -5.71 -3.74 13.17
C GLN A 54 -6.56 -2.57 12.70
N THR A 55 -5.93 -1.48 12.27
CA THR A 55 -6.62 -0.29 11.77
C THR A 55 -7.36 -0.56 10.45
N ALA A 56 -6.79 -1.44 9.62
CA ALA A 56 -7.34 -1.84 8.33
C ALA A 56 -8.36 -2.99 8.42
N ALA A 57 -8.75 -3.43 9.62
CA ALA A 57 -9.63 -4.58 9.79
C ALA A 57 -11.00 -4.39 9.10
N GLY A 58 -11.43 -5.41 8.36
CA GLY A 58 -12.68 -5.40 7.58
C GLY A 58 -12.60 -4.58 6.28
N LEU A 59 -11.40 -4.18 5.86
CA LEU A 59 -11.15 -3.55 4.57
C LEU A 59 -10.24 -4.43 3.71
N GLU A 60 -10.53 -4.47 2.41
CA GLU A 60 -9.64 -4.99 1.38
C GLU A 60 -9.05 -3.82 0.58
N PHE A 61 -7.82 -4.00 0.09
CA PHE A 61 -7.08 -2.94 -0.58
C PHE A 61 -6.55 -3.38 -1.92
N SER A 62 -6.88 -2.61 -2.94
CA SER A 62 -6.26 -2.69 -4.27
C SER A 62 -5.30 -1.53 -4.46
N ILE A 63 -4.08 -1.80 -4.93
CA ILE A 63 -3.08 -0.76 -5.20
C ILE A 63 -2.54 -0.85 -6.61
N SER A 64 -2.15 0.30 -7.16
CA SER A 64 -1.42 0.42 -8.41
C SER A 64 -0.27 1.40 -8.24
N ILE A 65 0.89 1.10 -8.83
CA ILE A 65 2.12 1.88 -8.70
C ILE A 65 2.62 2.21 -10.11
N SER A 66 2.96 3.47 -10.34
CA SER A 66 3.59 3.92 -11.58
C SER A 66 4.73 4.88 -11.27
N HIS A 67 5.83 4.76 -12.01
CA HIS A 67 6.96 5.64 -11.86
C HIS A 67 7.60 6.00 -13.20
N THR A 68 8.18 7.19 -13.26
CA THR A 68 9.08 7.66 -14.31
C THR A 68 10.48 7.83 -13.71
N ARG A 69 11.38 8.51 -14.42
CA ARG A 69 12.69 8.91 -13.86
C ARG A 69 12.55 9.92 -12.71
N GLU A 70 11.49 10.73 -12.71
CA GLU A 70 11.39 11.91 -11.84
C GLU A 70 10.21 11.86 -10.86
N LEU A 71 9.23 11.00 -11.12
CA LEU A 71 8.00 10.93 -10.33
C LEU A 71 7.65 9.47 -10.02
N ALA A 72 7.21 9.22 -8.80
CA ALA A 72 6.50 8.00 -8.44
C ALA A 72 5.10 8.38 -7.91
N GLN A 73 4.10 7.62 -8.32
CA GLN A 73 2.73 7.77 -7.87
C GLN A 73 2.12 6.41 -7.56
N ALA A 74 1.14 6.39 -6.66
CA ALA A 74 0.36 5.21 -6.39
C ALA A 74 -1.11 5.59 -6.14
N VAL A 75 -1.99 4.67 -6.53
CA VAL A 75 -3.42 4.72 -6.21
C VAL A 75 -3.71 3.58 -5.26
N CYS A 76 -4.53 3.86 -4.23
CA CYS A 76 -5.03 2.86 -3.30
C CYS A 76 -6.54 3.00 -3.20
N ILE A 77 -7.25 1.89 -3.39
CA ILE A 77 -8.69 1.77 -3.20
C ILE A 77 -8.89 0.87 -1.97
N ALA A 78 -9.71 1.33 -1.03
CA ALA A 78 -10.13 0.57 0.12
C ALA A 78 -11.62 0.26 -0.02
N GLU A 79 -11.98 -1.02 0.07
CA GLU A 79 -13.35 -1.50 0.00
C GLU A 79 -13.70 -2.30 1.25
N ARG A 80 -14.96 -2.31 1.66
CA ARG A 80 -15.40 -3.14 2.78
C ARG A 80 -15.46 -4.59 2.29
N SER A 81 -14.89 -5.51 3.04
CA SER A 81 -15.03 -6.93 2.73
C SER A 81 -16.47 -7.37 3.04
N ASP A 82 -17.23 -7.79 2.04
CA ASP A 82 -18.59 -8.35 2.20
C ASP A 82 -18.57 -9.81 2.69
N LYS A 83 -17.48 -10.27 3.33
CA LYS A 83 -17.30 -11.66 3.78
C LYS A 83 -18.17 -12.08 4.98
N ASP A 84 -19.13 -11.24 5.35
CA ASP A 84 -20.08 -11.46 6.44
C ASP A 84 -21.57 -11.49 5.97
N GLU A 85 -21.84 -11.71 4.66
CA GLU A 85 -23.16 -12.19 4.19
C GLU A 85 -23.22 -13.71 4.01
#